data_AF-A0A935B0F2-F1
#
_entry.id   AF-A0A935B0F2-F1
#
_cell.length_a   1.000
_cell.length_b   1.000
_cell.length_c   1.000
_cell.angle_alpha   90.00
_cell.angle_beta   90.00
_cell.angle_gamma   90.00
#
_symmetry.space_group_name_H-M   'P 1'
#
loop_
_entity.id
_entity.type
_entity.pdbx_description
1 polymer ?
#
loop_
_entity_poly.entity_id
_entity_poly.type
_entity_poly.pdbx_seq_one_letter_code
_entity_poly.pdbx_strand_id
1 'polypeptide(L)'
;MSVVRTLAEHRNLRIWLRLENHFLANAAPIRTDYDLSFRIYSKESLEKVDKLFVADLGRSDPSVHNVDQFLQKSRGIGANEYADALGDYVLGVLIKDGDPRAGIRPGDRDYRRRYNNALRTLQEFDRPLAQLVSGLIRFSSNHFGTSQETCFKPLDICNVWLTSLAGRLHTPSRPISADFGEDVGRIEVCPIDNGSAAVVSEAGYLSSCRRWSTDIEARMSGVVGLAMLDPLDRVKLLALWADTAIRLGQPQGALSALRKLVGNDCFGAWAVSKLEEYER
;
A
#
# COMPACT_ATOMS: atom_id res chain seq x y z
N MET A 1 12.74 -23.84 38.07
CA MET A 1 12.95 -23.89 36.61
C MET A 1 13.21 -22.47 36.14
N SER A 2 14.29 -22.23 35.39
CA SER A 2 14.63 -20.89 34.91
C SER A 2 13.58 -20.41 33.90
N VAL A 3 13.10 -19.17 34.05
CA VAL A 3 12.17 -18.48 33.13
C VAL A 3 12.64 -18.59 31.67
N VAL A 4 13.96 -18.64 31.45
CA VAL A 4 14.60 -18.78 30.14
C VAL A 4 14.25 -20.12 29.45
N ARG A 5 14.14 -21.24 30.20
CA ARG A 5 13.76 -22.54 29.61
C ARG A 5 12.29 -22.58 29.19
N THR A 6 11.40 -21.97 29.98
CA THR A 6 9.96 -21.92 29.69
C THR A 6 9.64 -21.05 28.47
N LEU A 7 10.43 -20.00 28.23
CA LEU A 7 10.31 -19.15 27.04
C LEU A 7 10.73 -19.86 25.75
N ALA A 8 11.79 -20.68 25.80
CA ALA A 8 12.39 -21.30 24.62
C ALA A 8 11.53 -22.42 23.99
N GLU A 9 10.64 -23.05 24.77
CA GLU A 9 9.83 -24.19 24.33
C GLU A 9 8.49 -23.79 23.70
N HIS A 10 8.11 -22.51 23.76
CA HIS A 10 6.79 -22.04 23.32
C HIS A 10 6.89 -21.10 22.12
N ARG A 11 6.33 -21.54 20.99
CA ARG A 11 6.27 -20.76 19.73
C ARG A 11 5.22 -19.66 19.73
N ASN A 12 4.19 -19.81 20.56
CA ASN A 12 3.15 -18.82 20.80
C ASN A 12 2.97 -18.70 22.30
N LEU A 13 3.28 -17.55 22.88
CA LEU A 13 3.23 -17.37 24.33
C LEU A 13 2.76 -15.97 24.67
N ARG A 14 1.85 -15.84 25.63
CA ARG A 14 1.47 -14.56 26.24
C ARG A 14 1.88 -14.58 27.70
N ILE A 15 2.60 -13.56 28.15
CA ILE A 15 3.21 -13.49 29.48
C ILE A 15 2.83 -12.17 30.12
N TRP A 16 2.33 -12.27 31.34
CA TRP A 16 2.10 -11.12 32.20
C TRP A 16 3.34 -10.89 33.04
N LEU A 17 3.96 -9.72 32.89
CA LEU A 17 5.18 -9.34 33.58
C LEU A 17 4.92 -8.12 34.44
N ARG A 18 5.16 -8.22 35.75
CA ARG A 18 5.07 -7.10 36.69
C ARG A 18 6.47 -6.64 37.05
N LEU A 19 6.82 -5.40 36.72
CA LEU A 19 8.03 -4.74 37.20
C LEU A 19 7.70 -3.97 38.47
N GLU A 20 8.49 -4.20 39.51
CA GLU A 20 8.38 -3.51 40.79
C GLU A 20 9.69 -2.77 41.06
N ASN A 21 9.62 -1.43 41.13
CA ASN A 21 10.78 -0.58 41.38
C ASN A 21 10.73 -0.03 42.81
N HIS A 22 11.75 -0.36 43.60
CA HIS A 22 11.95 0.15 44.96
C HIS A 22 13.05 1.23 44.93
N PHE A 23 12.68 2.47 44.64
CA PHE A 23 13.65 3.57 44.49
C PHE A 23 14.15 4.14 45.82
N LEU A 24 13.38 3.99 46.92
CA LEU A 24 13.72 4.45 48.26
C LEU A 24 13.24 3.42 49.31
N ALA A 25 14.04 3.18 50.35
CA ALA A 25 13.79 2.13 51.37
C ALA A 25 12.42 2.25 52.08
N ASN A 26 11.84 3.46 52.12
CA ASN A 26 10.60 3.76 52.84
C ASN A 26 9.45 4.20 51.92
N ALA A 27 9.62 4.17 50.59
CA ALA A 27 8.58 4.56 49.64
C ALA A 27 7.80 3.35 49.16
N ALA A 28 6.52 3.55 48.86
CA ALA A 28 5.71 2.53 48.20
C ALA A 28 6.32 2.20 46.82
N PRO A 29 6.49 0.91 46.48
CA PRO A 29 7.07 0.52 45.21
C PRO A 29 6.18 0.94 44.03
N ILE A 30 6.81 1.39 42.96
CA ILE A 30 6.12 1.64 41.69
C ILE A 30 5.99 0.31 40.97
N ARG A 31 4.74 -0.11 40.71
CA ARG A 31 4.41 -1.35 40.00
C ARG A 31 3.91 -1.02 38.60
N THR A 32 4.49 -1.65 37.60
CA THR A 32 4.03 -1.55 36.21
C THR A 32 3.78 -2.94 35.66
N ASP A 33 2.59 -3.15 35.10
CA ASP A 33 2.19 -4.42 34.50
C ASP A 33 2.35 -4.36 32.98
N TYR A 34 2.99 -5.38 32.42
CA TYR A 34 3.23 -5.58 31.00
C TYR A 34 2.56 -6.87 30.54
N ASP A 35 2.05 -6.84 29.33
CA ASP A 35 1.49 -8.00 28.64
C ASP A 35 2.31 -8.23 27.36
N LEU A 36 3.16 -9.26 27.41
CA LEU A 36 4.10 -9.58 26.35
C LEU A 36 3.54 -10.76 25.55
N SER A 37 3.38 -10.59 24.24
CA SER A 37 2.97 -11.65 23.32
C SER A 37 4.11 -12.00 22.37
N PHE A 38 4.53 -13.27 22.37
CA PHE A 38 5.54 -13.83 21.49
C PHE A 38 4.87 -14.69 20.43
N ARG A 39 5.19 -14.40 19.17
CA ARG A 39 4.68 -15.10 17.99
C ARG A 39 5.87 -15.51 17.12
N ILE A 40 6.27 -16.77 17.22
CA ILE A 40 7.40 -17.34 16.48
C ILE A 40 6.86 -18.31 15.46
N TYR A 41 6.66 -17.82 14.25
CA TYR A 41 6.18 -18.62 13.13
C TYR A 41 7.33 -19.40 12.49
N SER A 42 7.06 -20.64 12.05
CA SER A 42 8.04 -21.36 11.25
C SER A 42 8.05 -20.82 9.83
N LYS A 43 9.20 -20.88 9.17
CA LYS A 43 9.31 -20.55 7.75
C LYS A 43 8.31 -21.36 6.91
N GLU A 44 8.15 -22.64 7.23
CA GLU A 44 7.21 -23.56 6.57
C GLU A 44 5.75 -23.13 6.74
N SER A 45 5.33 -22.68 7.94
CA SER A 45 3.96 -22.22 8.16
C SER A 45 3.67 -20.96 7.33
N LEU A 46 4.62 -20.03 7.28
CA LEU A 46 4.49 -18.82 6.46
C LEU A 46 4.45 -19.13 4.96
N GLU A 47 5.30 -20.03 4.47
CA GLU A 47 5.28 -20.49 3.07
C GLU A 47 3.96 -21.17 2.69
N LYS A 48 3.37 -21.96 3.60
CA LYS A 48 2.06 -22.58 3.37
C LYS A 48 0.95 -21.53 3.29
N VAL A 49 0.98 -20.50 4.13
CA VAL A 49 0.03 -19.38 4.05
C VAL A 49 0.21 -18.61 2.74
N ASP A 50 1.44 -18.29 2.32
CA ASP A 50 1.70 -17.61 1.05
C ASP A 50 1.12 -18.39 -0.15
N LYS A 51 1.37 -19.70 -0.21
CA LYS A 51 0.83 -20.58 -1.28
C LYS A 51 -0.70 -20.60 -1.27
N LEU A 52 -1.30 -20.67 -0.08
CA LEU A 52 -2.74 -20.66 0.07
C LEU A 52 -3.35 -19.32 -0.37
N PHE A 53 -2.69 -18.21 -0.06
CA PHE A 53 -3.10 -16.87 -0.49
C PHE A 53 -3.13 -16.78 -2.01
N VAL A 54 -2.06 -17.20 -2.68
CA VAL A 54 -2.01 -17.16 -4.15
C VAL A 54 -3.12 -18.02 -4.77
N ALA A 55 -3.37 -19.22 -4.23
CA ALA A 55 -4.40 -20.11 -4.75
C ALA A 55 -5.83 -19.56 -4.57
N ASP A 56 -6.15 -19.03 -3.39
CA ASP A 56 -7.52 -18.63 -3.05
C ASP A 56 -7.82 -17.16 -3.38
N LEU A 57 -6.82 -16.28 -3.26
CA LEU A 57 -6.96 -14.83 -3.31
C LEU A 57 -6.10 -14.14 -4.38
N GLY A 58 -5.12 -14.82 -4.96
CA GLY A 58 -4.24 -14.30 -6.03
C GLY A 58 -4.94 -14.14 -7.39
N ARG A 59 -6.16 -13.62 -7.41
CA ARG A 59 -6.97 -13.42 -8.61
C ARG A 59 -7.40 -11.97 -8.69
N SER A 60 -7.77 -11.50 -9.89
CA SER A 60 -8.15 -10.10 -10.11
C SER A 60 -9.48 -9.70 -9.47
N ASP A 61 -10.38 -10.65 -9.22
CA ASP A 61 -11.70 -10.41 -8.62
C ASP A 61 -11.94 -11.40 -7.47
N PRO A 62 -11.28 -11.23 -6.31
CA PRO A 62 -11.59 -12.02 -5.14
C PRO A 62 -12.97 -11.63 -4.59
N SER A 63 -13.62 -12.52 -3.86
CA SER A 63 -14.86 -12.21 -3.13
C SER A 63 -14.66 -12.36 -1.63
N VAL A 64 -15.58 -11.80 -0.83
CA VAL A 64 -15.62 -11.99 0.63
C VAL A 64 -15.62 -13.50 0.97
N HIS A 65 -16.35 -14.30 0.20
CA HIS A 65 -16.37 -15.75 0.37
C HIS A 65 -14.99 -16.39 0.16
N ASN A 66 -14.19 -15.89 -0.79
CA ASN A 66 -12.82 -16.38 -0.98
C ASN A 66 -11.94 -16.03 0.23
N VAL A 67 -12.11 -14.84 0.82
CA VAL A 67 -11.39 -14.46 2.03
C VAL A 67 -11.78 -15.38 3.19
N ASP A 68 -13.06 -15.64 3.40
CA ASP A 68 -13.52 -16.55 4.45
C ASP A 68 -12.95 -17.97 4.27
N GLN A 69 -12.95 -18.49 3.04
CA GLN A 69 -12.35 -19.80 2.74
C GLN A 69 -10.85 -19.83 3.01
N PHE A 70 -10.13 -18.79 2.57
CA PHE A 70 -8.70 -18.65 2.81
C PHE A 70 -8.40 -18.65 4.32
N LEU A 71 -9.11 -17.83 5.09
CA LEU A 71 -8.94 -17.74 6.53
C LEU A 71 -9.26 -19.07 7.21
N GLN A 72 -10.37 -19.74 6.84
CA GLN A 72 -10.72 -21.05 7.38
C GLN A 72 -9.64 -22.10 7.13
N LYS A 73 -9.12 -22.20 5.91
CA LYS A 73 -8.04 -23.14 5.54
C LYS A 73 -6.73 -22.81 6.26
N SER A 74 -6.47 -21.53 6.56
CA SER A 74 -5.23 -21.08 7.20
C SER A 74 -5.11 -21.42 8.70
N ARG A 75 -6.24 -21.62 9.41
CA ARG A 75 -6.28 -21.81 10.88
C ARG A 75 -5.42 -22.98 11.40
N GLY A 76 -5.24 -24.02 10.59
CA GLY A 76 -4.43 -25.20 10.94
C GLY A 76 -2.93 -25.06 10.65
N ILE A 77 -2.49 -23.97 10.01
CA ILE A 77 -1.11 -23.79 9.55
C ILE A 77 -0.23 -23.21 10.66
N GLY A 78 -0.81 -22.47 11.61
CA GLY A 78 -0.12 -21.92 12.78
C GLY A 78 0.44 -20.51 12.60
N ALA A 79 0.18 -19.85 11.47
CA ALA A 79 0.56 -18.47 11.16
C ALA A 79 -0.66 -17.55 11.02
N ASN A 80 -1.59 -17.64 11.98
CA ASN A 80 -2.91 -17.04 11.86
C ASN A 80 -2.89 -15.51 11.75
N GLU A 81 -2.06 -14.79 12.53
CA GLU A 81 -2.03 -13.32 12.43
C GLU A 81 -1.52 -12.85 11.07
N TYR A 82 -0.57 -13.58 10.48
CA TYR A 82 -0.09 -13.32 9.13
C TYR A 82 -1.19 -13.56 8.09
N ALA A 83 -1.93 -14.68 8.20
CA ALA A 83 -3.07 -14.96 7.34
C ALA A 83 -4.20 -13.93 7.51
N ASP A 84 -4.56 -13.60 8.76
CA ASP A 84 -5.59 -12.60 9.09
C ASP A 84 -5.22 -11.24 8.48
N ALA A 85 -3.95 -10.83 8.54
CA ALA A 85 -3.48 -9.59 7.95
C ALA A 85 -3.56 -9.58 6.42
N LEU A 86 -3.24 -10.69 5.75
CA LEU A 86 -3.45 -10.85 4.31
C LEU A 86 -4.94 -10.81 3.94
N GLY A 87 -5.81 -11.41 4.77
CA GLY A 87 -7.26 -11.35 4.59
C GLY A 87 -7.81 -9.93 4.77
N ASP A 88 -7.35 -9.21 5.79
CA ASP A 88 -7.69 -7.81 6.03
C ASP A 88 -7.31 -6.92 4.83
N TYR A 89 -6.15 -7.16 4.21
CA TYR A 89 -5.77 -6.46 3.00
C TYR A 89 -6.79 -6.65 1.86
N VAL A 90 -7.16 -7.90 1.56
CA VAL A 90 -8.09 -8.20 0.46
C VAL A 90 -9.49 -7.65 0.75
N LEU A 91 -9.95 -7.75 2.00
CA LEU A 91 -11.20 -7.08 2.41
C LEU A 91 -11.11 -5.56 2.22
N GLY A 92 -9.97 -4.96 2.53
CA GLY A 92 -9.73 -3.54 2.28
C GLY A 92 -9.84 -3.19 0.79
N VAL A 93 -9.29 -4.01 -0.11
CA VAL A 93 -9.45 -3.86 -1.57
C VAL A 93 -10.94 -3.88 -1.96
N LEU A 94 -11.68 -4.91 -1.52
CA LEU A 94 -13.11 -5.04 -1.84
C LEU A 94 -13.96 -3.88 -1.34
N ILE A 95 -13.68 -3.40 -0.13
CA ILE A 95 -14.37 -2.23 0.45
C ILE A 95 -14.04 -0.97 -0.35
N LYS A 96 -12.77 -0.79 -0.71
CA LYS A 96 -12.33 0.38 -1.48
C LYS A 96 -12.94 0.42 -2.89
N ASP A 97 -13.09 -0.73 -3.53
CA ASP A 97 -13.75 -0.88 -4.83
C ASP A 97 -15.28 -0.79 -4.77
N GLY A 98 -15.85 -0.71 -3.56
CA GLY A 98 -17.29 -0.62 -3.37
C GLY A 98 -18.03 -1.90 -3.73
N ASP A 99 -17.40 -3.07 -3.52
CA ASP A 99 -18.07 -4.36 -3.77
C ASP A 99 -19.35 -4.43 -2.90
N PRO A 100 -20.54 -4.53 -3.51
CA PRO A 100 -21.80 -4.57 -2.78
C PRO A 100 -21.89 -5.79 -1.84
N ARG A 101 -21.13 -6.85 -2.12
CA ARG A 101 -21.06 -8.07 -1.30
C ARG A 101 -20.25 -7.88 -0.02
N ALA A 102 -19.45 -6.81 0.08
CA ALA A 102 -18.72 -6.47 1.30
C ALA A 102 -19.64 -5.98 2.44
N GLY A 103 -20.92 -5.71 2.15
CA GLY A 103 -21.91 -5.31 3.16
C GLY A 103 -21.69 -3.90 3.73
N ILE A 104 -20.78 -3.12 3.13
CA ILE A 104 -20.47 -1.75 3.52
C ILE A 104 -21.04 -0.79 2.47
N ARG A 105 -21.53 0.38 2.92
CA ARG A 105 -22.04 1.40 2.01
C ARG A 105 -20.90 1.97 1.16
N PRO A 106 -21.11 2.21 -0.14
CA PRO A 106 -20.15 2.93 -0.97
C PRO A 106 -19.77 4.27 -0.31
N GLY A 107 -18.47 4.50 -0.10
CA GLY A 107 -17.95 5.75 0.48
C GLY A 107 -17.56 5.69 1.97
N ASP A 108 -17.90 4.62 2.69
CA ASP A 108 -17.35 4.40 4.03
C ASP A 108 -15.85 4.05 3.92
N ARG A 109 -14.99 4.88 4.53
CA ARG A 109 -13.51 4.73 4.48
C ARG A 109 -12.98 3.60 5.37
N ASP A 110 -13.78 2.57 5.60
CA ASP A 110 -13.44 1.46 6.49
C ASP A 110 -12.25 0.62 5.95
N TYR A 111 -12.00 0.70 4.64
CA TYR A 111 -10.81 0.11 4.02
C TYR A 111 -9.51 0.57 4.69
N ARG A 112 -9.43 1.82 5.17
CA ARG A 112 -8.22 2.35 5.82
C ARG A 112 -7.93 1.65 7.13
N ARG A 113 -8.97 1.29 7.90
CA ARG A 113 -8.80 0.53 9.14
C ARG A 113 -8.22 -0.84 8.84
N ARG A 114 -8.75 -1.52 7.83
CA ARG A 114 -8.27 -2.83 7.38
C ARG A 114 -6.83 -2.77 6.86
N TYR A 115 -6.52 -1.78 6.03
CA TYR A 115 -5.16 -1.53 5.54
C TYR A 115 -4.17 -1.25 6.68
N ASN A 116 -4.53 -0.41 7.66
CA ASN A 116 -3.66 -0.12 8.78
C ASN A 116 -3.42 -1.35 9.66
N ASN A 117 -4.46 -2.17 9.89
CA ASN A 117 -4.32 -3.43 10.61
C ASN A 117 -3.38 -4.39 9.88
N ALA A 118 -3.60 -4.58 8.58
CA ALA A 118 -2.76 -5.43 7.74
C ALA A 118 -1.31 -4.95 7.72
N LEU A 119 -1.08 -3.65 7.48
CA LEU A 119 0.26 -3.06 7.41
C LEU A 119 1.02 -3.19 8.73
N ARG A 120 0.34 -2.98 9.87
CA ARG A 120 0.96 -3.09 11.20
C ARG A 120 1.58 -4.47 11.42
N THR A 121 0.90 -5.52 10.95
CA THR A 121 1.38 -6.90 11.08
C THR A 121 2.38 -7.24 9.97
N LEU A 122 2.05 -7.01 8.69
CA LEU A 122 2.83 -7.48 7.55
C LEU A 122 4.20 -6.82 7.43
N GLN A 123 4.36 -5.58 7.89
CA GLN A 123 5.65 -4.89 7.84
C GLN A 123 6.73 -5.53 8.73
N GLU A 124 6.34 -6.38 9.69
CA GLU A 124 7.25 -7.10 10.58
C GLU A 124 7.82 -8.37 9.92
N PHE A 125 7.30 -8.77 8.76
CA PHE A 125 7.71 -9.98 8.04
C PHE A 125 8.63 -9.66 6.87
N ASP A 126 9.86 -10.17 6.92
CA ASP A 126 10.78 -10.14 5.78
C ASP A 126 10.42 -11.24 4.76
N ARG A 127 9.34 -11.02 4.01
CA ARG A 127 8.84 -11.95 2.98
C ARG A 127 8.37 -11.19 1.73
N PRO A 128 8.56 -11.74 0.51
CA PRO A 128 8.15 -11.07 -0.72
C PRO A 128 6.66 -10.70 -0.77
N LEU A 129 5.76 -11.62 -0.37
CA LEU A 129 4.32 -11.33 -0.37
C LEU A 129 3.95 -10.23 0.65
N ALA A 130 4.53 -10.29 1.84
CA ALA A 130 4.32 -9.28 2.89
C ALA A 130 4.82 -7.89 2.45
N GLN A 131 5.99 -7.84 1.80
CA GLN A 131 6.57 -6.63 1.22
C GLN A 131 5.69 -6.06 0.09
N LEU A 132 5.21 -6.93 -0.81
CA LEU A 132 4.30 -6.54 -1.89
C LEU A 132 3.00 -5.93 -1.35
N VAL A 133 2.32 -6.64 -0.44
CA VAL A 133 1.06 -6.18 0.16
C VAL A 133 1.28 -4.88 0.95
N SER A 134 2.37 -4.80 1.73
CA SER A 134 2.71 -3.57 2.46
C SER A 134 2.99 -2.41 1.50
N GLY A 135 3.66 -2.66 0.38
CA GLY A 135 3.90 -1.68 -0.67
C GLY A 135 2.61 -1.20 -1.33
N LEU A 136 1.68 -2.10 -1.64
CA LEU A 136 0.36 -1.79 -2.19
C LEU A 136 -0.47 -0.96 -1.21
N ILE A 137 -0.48 -1.31 0.08
CA ILE A 137 -1.18 -0.53 1.11
C ILE A 137 -0.61 0.88 1.22
N ARG A 138 0.72 1.01 1.29
CA ARG A 138 1.40 2.32 1.38
C ARG A 138 1.12 3.16 0.14
N PHE A 139 1.20 2.56 -1.04
CA PHE A 139 0.85 3.22 -2.30
C PHE A 139 -0.60 3.70 -2.29
N SER A 140 -1.55 2.81 -2.00
CA SER A 140 -2.98 3.13 -1.93
C SER A 140 -3.26 4.27 -0.94
N SER A 141 -2.49 4.36 0.15
CA SER A 141 -2.59 5.37 1.21
C SER A 141 -1.76 6.66 0.98
N ASN A 142 -1.11 6.82 -0.18
CA ASN A 142 -0.17 7.91 -0.49
C ASN A 142 1.01 8.05 0.50
N HIS A 143 1.44 6.95 1.11
CA HIS A 143 2.55 6.93 2.06
C HIS A 143 3.89 6.75 1.34
N PHE A 144 4.41 7.84 0.77
CA PHE A 144 5.68 7.83 0.01
C PHE A 144 6.94 8.04 0.87
N GLY A 145 6.94 7.61 2.14
CA GLY A 145 8.09 7.80 3.06
C GLY A 145 9.27 6.87 2.81
N THR A 146 9.03 5.70 2.21
CA THR A 146 10.02 4.64 2.02
C THR A 146 9.68 3.88 0.75
N SER A 147 10.51 3.99 -0.30
CA SER A 147 10.40 3.10 -1.45
C SER A 147 11.18 1.81 -1.15
N GLN A 148 10.47 0.75 -0.80
CA GLN A 148 11.03 -0.61 -0.78
C GLN A 148 10.65 -1.30 -2.09
N GLU A 149 11.57 -2.05 -2.67
CA GLU A 149 11.26 -2.89 -3.83
C GLU A 149 10.26 -3.97 -3.41
N THR A 150 9.18 -4.11 -4.18
CA THR A 150 8.10 -5.07 -3.92
C THR A 150 8.18 -6.31 -4.80
N CYS A 151 9.21 -6.38 -5.67
CA CYS A 151 9.31 -7.29 -6.80
C CYS A 151 8.16 -7.17 -7.82
N PHE A 152 7.25 -6.21 -7.65
CA PHE A 152 6.23 -5.86 -8.63
C PHE A 152 6.65 -4.57 -9.34
N LYS A 153 7.38 -4.74 -10.45
CA LYS A 153 8.03 -3.62 -11.16
C LYS A 153 7.09 -2.47 -11.55
N PRO A 154 5.86 -2.71 -12.04
CA PRO A 154 4.91 -1.63 -12.30
C PRO A 154 4.63 -0.73 -11.07
N LEU A 155 4.43 -1.34 -9.90
CA LEU A 155 4.24 -0.60 -8.66
C LEU A 155 5.52 0.12 -8.23
N ASP A 156 6.68 -0.56 -8.30
CA ASP A 156 7.97 0.02 -7.89
C ASP A 156 8.29 1.28 -8.72
N ILE A 157 8.10 1.24 -10.03
CA ILE A 157 8.32 2.37 -10.94
C ILE A 157 7.38 3.53 -10.60
N CYS A 158 6.08 3.23 -10.43
CA CYS A 158 5.10 4.24 -10.08
C CYS A 158 5.40 4.88 -8.72
N ASN A 159 5.80 4.07 -7.72
CA ASN A 159 6.24 4.54 -6.42
C ASN A 159 7.44 5.48 -6.51
N VAL A 160 8.47 5.12 -7.26
CA VAL A 160 9.66 5.99 -7.44
C VAL A 160 9.26 7.32 -8.06
N TRP A 161 8.44 7.29 -9.12
CA TRP A 161 7.97 8.51 -9.78
C TRP A 161 7.22 9.41 -8.80
N LEU A 162 6.17 8.91 -8.15
CA LEU A 162 5.37 9.70 -7.21
C LEU A 162 6.16 10.16 -5.98
N THR A 163 7.09 9.33 -5.47
CA THR A 163 7.95 9.72 -4.34
C THR A 163 8.85 10.91 -4.70
N SER A 164 9.33 10.97 -5.94
CA SER A 164 10.12 12.11 -6.43
C SER A 164 9.27 13.40 -6.47
N LEU A 165 8.02 13.31 -6.93
CA LEU A 165 7.09 14.45 -6.98
C LEU A 165 6.67 14.89 -5.57
N ALA A 166 6.59 13.96 -4.61
CA ALA A 166 6.31 14.28 -3.22
C ALA A 166 7.50 14.97 -2.50
N GLY A 167 8.62 15.23 -3.19
CA GLY A 167 9.80 15.88 -2.62
C GLY A 167 10.57 15.00 -1.62
N ARG A 168 10.37 13.67 -1.67
CA ARG A 168 10.96 12.70 -0.73
C ARG A 168 12.16 11.94 -1.29
N LEU A 169 12.53 12.19 -2.55
CA LEU A 169 13.78 11.75 -3.16
C LEU A 169 14.60 12.98 -3.57
N HIS A 170 15.88 13.01 -3.20
CA HIS A 170 16.81 14.10 -3.53
C HIS A 170 17.30 14.10 -4.98
N THR A 171 17.07 13.00 -5.70
CA THR A 171 17.43 12.87 -7.12
C THR A 171 16.17 12.55 -7.93
N PRO A 172 15.82 13.38 -8.93
CA PRO A 172 14.78 13.02 -9.89
C PRO A 172 15.30 11.86 -10.73
N SER A 173 15.04 10.63 -10.29
CA SER A 173 15.24 9.45 -11.12
C SER A 173 14.23 9.56 -12.25
N ARG A 174 14.73 9.86 -13.46
CA ARG A 174 13.96 9.76 -14.71
C ARG A 174 13.16 8.45 -14.65
N PRO A 175 11.86 8.43 -14.99
CA PRO A 175 11.17 7.16 -15.19
C PRO A 175 11.97 6.41 -16.26
N ILE A 176 12.61 5.32 -15.85
CA ILE A 176 13.21 4.38 -16.80
C ILE A 176 12.05 4.00 -17.71
N SER A 177 12.23 4.14 -19.04
CA SER A 177 11.27 3.64 -20.01
C SER A 177 11.06 2.17 -19.68
N ALA A 178 9.97 1.86 -19.01
CA ALA A 178 9.58 0.48 -18.85
C ALA A 178 8.98 0.12 -20.21
N ASP A 179 9.58 -0.88 -20.85
CA ASP A 179 8.83 -1.75 -21.74
C ASP A 179 7.75 -2.39 -20.86
N PHE A 180 6.65 -1.66 -20.67
CA PHE A 180 5.37 -2.23 -20.27
C PHE A 180 4.89 -3.01 -21.50
N GLY A 181 5.53 -4.15 -21.78
CA GLY A 181 5.04 -5.07 -22.78
C GLY A 181 3.58 -5.36 -22.45
N GLU A 182 2.70 -5.26 -23.44
CA GLU A 182 1.26 -5.46 -23.32
C GLU A 182 0.86 -6.81 -22.67
N ASP A 183 1.83 -7.72 -22.48
CA ASP A 183 1.68 -9.05 -21.90
C ASP A 183 2.59 -9.36 -20.70
N VAL A 184 3.30 -8.39 -20.10
CA VAL A 184 4.09 -8.66 -18.88
C VAL A 184 3.18 -8.66 -17.66
N GLY A 185 2.43 -9.77 -17.55
CA GLY A 185 1.88 -10.32 -16.34
C GLY A 185 1.02 -9.35 -15.53
N ARG A 186 -0.30 -9.42 -15.74
CA ARG A 186 -1.21 -9.37 -14.58
C ARG A 186 -0.60 -10.31 -13.55
N ILE A 187 0.00 -9.76 -12.51
CA ILE A 187 0.47 -10.57 -11.40
C ILE A 187 -0.82 -11.09 -10.75
N GLU A 188 -1.28 -12.25 -11.20
CA GLU A 188 -2.29 -13.10 -10.56
C GLU A 188 -1.72 -13.68 -9.25
N VAL A 189 -1.16 -12.80 -8.42
CA VAL A 189 -0.56 -13.16 -7.14
C VAL A 189 -1.16 -12.28 -6.05
N CYS A 190 -1.59 -11.05 -6.35
CA CYS A 190 -2.17 -10.15 -5.37
C CYS A 190 -3.25 -9.26 -6.00
N PRO A 191 -4.46 -9.18 -5.42
CA PRO A 191 -5.49 -8.27 -5.89
C PRO A 191 -5.07 -6.81 -5.64
N ILE A 192 -5.43 -5.91 -6.56
CA ILE A 192 -5.15 -4.48 -6.48
C ILE A 192 -6.47 -3.76 -6.68
N ASP A 193 -6.73 -2.74 -5.85
CA ASP A 193 -7.94 -1.93 -6.00
C ASP A 193 -7.96 -1.16 -7.33
N ASN A 194 -9.14 -0.91 -7.89
CA ASN A 194 -9.32 -0.32 -9.21
C ASN A 194 -8.64 1.06 -9.34
N GLY A 195 -8.66 1.85 -8.26
CA GLY A 195 -8.01 3.17 -8.24
C GLY A 195 -6.50 3.06 -8.36
N SER A 196 -5.88 2.21 -7.53
CA SER A 196 -4.44 1.94 -7.58
C SER A 196 -4.03 1.30 -8.91
N ALA A 197 -4.83 0.37 -9.44
CA ALA A 197 -4.60 -0.27 -10.73
C ALA A 197 -4.65 0.75 -11.88
N ALA A 198 -5.60 1.69 -11.85
CA ALA A 198 -5.68 2.78 -12.82
C ALA A 198 -4.42 3.67 -12.75
N VAL A 199 -3.94 4.01 -11.55
CA VAL A 199 -2.72 4.81 -11.40
C VAL A 199 -1.50 4.11 -11.99
N VAL A 200 -1.32 2.81 -11.72
CA VAL A 200 -0.20 2.03 -12.27
C VAL A 200 -0.30 1.92 -13.80
N SER A 201 -1.50 1.65 -14.33
CA SER A 201 -1.76 1.58 -15.77
C SER A 201 -1.45 2.89 -16.48
N GLU A 202 -1.97 4.02 -15.97
CA GLU A 202 -1.75 5.33 -16.56
C GLU A 202 -0.30 5.79 -16.41
N ALA A 203 0.38 5.48 -15.30
CA ALA A 203 1.82 5.72 -15.17
C ALA A 203 2.59 4.99 -16.27
N GLY A 204 2.23 3.73 -16.57
CA GLY A 204 2.84 2.97 -17.65
C GLY A 204 2.64 3.63 -19.01
N TYR A 205 1.39 3.94 -19.36
CA TYR A 205 1.05 4.66 -20.58
C TYR A 205 1.80 5.98 -20.72
N LEU A 206 1.75 6.84 -19.70
CA LEU A 206 2.38 8.17 -19.71
C LEU A 206 3.91 8.07 -19.83
N SER A 207 4.54 7.09 -19.20
CA SER A 207 6.00 6.90 -19.27
C SER A 207 6.48 6.57 -20.69
N SER A 208 5.65 5.88 -21.47
CA SER A 208 5.94 5.53 -22.88
C SER A 208 5.73 6.69 -23.85
N CYS A 209 4.95 7.70 -23.46
CA CYS A 209 4.63 8.83 -24.32
C CYS A 209 5.88 9.67 -24.63
N ARG A 210 6.10 9.91 -25.94
CA ARG A 210 7.25 10.67 -26.47
C ARG A 210 6.92 12.13 -26.76
N ARG A 211 5.64 12.46 -26.94
CA ARG A 211 5.13 13.79 -27.28
C ARG A 211 3.80 14.00 -26.60
N TRP A 212 3.54 15.23 -26.18
CA TRP A 212 2.24 15.63 -25.68
C TRP A 212 1.21 15.69 -26.81
N SER A 213 -0.04 15.30 -26.53
CA SER A 213 -1.15 15.40 -27.47
C SER A 213 -2.45 15.66 -26.73
N THR A 214 -3.46 16.13 -27.47
CA THR A 214 -4.83 16.30 -26.97
C THR A 214 -5.45 14.96 -26.53
N ASP A 215 -5.00 13.84 -27.09
CA ASP A 215 -5.48 12.51 -26.71
C ASP A 215 -5.00 12.12 -25.30
N ILE A 216 -3.76 12.48 -24.94
CA ILE A 216 -3.24 12.30 -23.58
C ILE A 216 -4.08 13.13 -22.60
N GLU A 217 -4.35 14.38 -22.95
CA GLU A 217 -5.15 15.28 -22.11
C GLU A 217 -6.59 14.78 -21.92
N ALA A 218 -7.25 14.39 -23.01
CA ALA A 218 -8.60 13.84 -22.98
C ALA A 218 -8.66 12.54 -22.14
N ARG A 219 -7.67 11.65 -22.30
CA ARG A 219 -7.55 10.42 -21.52
C ARG A 219 -7.39 10.71 -20.04
N MET A 220 -6.42 11.55 -19.66
CA MET A 220 -6.17 11.88 -18.25
C MET A 220 -7.36 12.61 -17.63
N SER A 221 -7.99 13.53 -18.36
CA SER A 221 -9.21 14.20 -17.91
C SER A 221 -10.36 13.21 -17.68
N GLY A 222 -10.52 12.21 -18.57
CA GLY A 222 -11.50 11.15 -18.43
C GLY A 222 -11.29 10.30 -17.17
N VAL A 223 -10.07 9.79 -16.97
CA VAL A 223 -9.76 8.93 -15.81
C VAL A 223 -9.84 9.72 -14.49
N VAL A 224 -9.28 10.93 -14.43
CA VAL A 224 -9.37 11.80 -13.24
C VAL A 224 -10.82 12.23 -12.97
N GLY A 225 -11.66 12.30 -13.99
CA GLY A 225 -13.07 12.69 -13.90
C GLY A 225 -14.01 11.61 -13.37
N LEU A 226 -13.56 10.37 -13.22
CA LEU A 226 -14.39 9.26 -12.73
C LEU A 226 -14.96 9.57 -11.35
N ALA A 227 -16.29 9.43 -11.20
CA ALA A 227 -17.01 9.77 -9.98
C ALA A 227 -16.60 8.87 -8.79
N MET A 228 -16.35 7.60 -9.07
CA MET A 228 -16.01 6.58 -8.05
C MET A 228 -14.51 6.54 -7.70
N LEU A 229 -13.68 7.38 -8.32
CA LEU A 229 -12.24 7.38 -8.06
C LEU A 229 -11.94 7.98 -6.68
N ASP A 230 -11.29 7.18 -5.81
CA ASP A 230 -10.88 7.60 -4.47
C ASP A 230 -10.01 8.88 -4.53
N PRO A 231 -10.21 9.85 -3.62
CA PRO A 231 -9.43 11.09 -3.62
C PRO A 231 -7.92 10.90 -3.60
N LEU A 232 -7.42 9.84 -2.93
CA LEU A 232 -5.99 9.54 -2.87
C LEU A 232 -5.44 9.12 -4.23
N ASP A 233 -6.17 8.35 -5.02
CA ASP A 233 -5.75 7.94 -6.36
C ASP A 233 -5.88 9.08 -7.37
N ARG A 234 -6.91 9.92 -7.21
CA ARG A 234 -7.11 11.13 -8.03
C ARG A 234 -5.90 12.06 -7.96
N VAL A 235 -5.36 12.30 -6.76
CA VAL A 235 -4.19 13.18 -6.63
C VAL A 235 -2.91 12.57 -7.21
N LYS A 236 -2.75 11.24 -7.16
CA LYS A 236 -1.64 10.57 -7.85
C LYS A 236 -1.74 10.78 -9.37
N LEU A 237 -2.92 10.56 -9.96
CA LEU A 237 -3.14 10.75 -11.40
C LEU A 237 -2.94 12.20 -11.84
N LEU A 238 -3.40 13.18 -11.04
CA LEU A 238 -3.14 14.59 -11.29
C LEU A 238 -1.64 14.91 -11.28
N ALA A 239 -0.87 14.32 -10.35
CA ALA A 239 0.57 14.51 -10.29
C ALA A 239 1.28 13.91 -11.52
N LEU A 240 0.91 12.69 -11.91
CA LEU A 240 1.43 12.03 -13.12
C LEU A 240 1.12 12.80 -14.40
N TRP A 241 -0.11 13.33 -14.51
CA TRP A 241 -0.52 14.19 -15.63
C TRP A 241 0.38 15.43 -15.68
N ALA A 242 0.40 16.22 -14.60
CA ALA A 242 1.14 17.48 -14.56
C ALA A 242 2.63 17.28 -14.88
N ASP A 243 3.27 16.28 -14.26
CA ASP A 243 4.68 15.97 -14.51
C ASP A 243 4.92 15.51 -15.96
N THR A 244 4.02 14.72 -16.54
CA THR A 244 4.13 14.29 -17.94
C THR A 244 4.01 15.46 -18.91
N ALA A 245 3.07 16.38 -18.69
CA ALA A 245 2.92 17.58 -19.50
C ALA A 245 4.19 18.44 -19.48
N ILE A 246 4.77 18.65 -18.30
CA ILE A 246 6.03 19.39 -18.12
C ILE A 246 7.19 18.66 -18.81
N ARG A 247 7.35 17.35 -18.55
CA ARG A 247 8.41 16.50 -19.15
C ARG A 247 8.38 16.51 -20.67
N LEU A 248 7.19 16.59 -21.27
CA LEU A 248 6.98 16.60 -22.72
C LEU A 248 6.97 18.02 -23.32
N GLY A 249 7.38 19.04 -22.54
CA GLY A 249 7.55 20.41 -23.01
C GLY A 249 6.25 21.17 -23.24
N GLN A 250 5.16 20.77 -22.58
CA GLN A 250 3.84 21.42 -22.67
C GLN A 250 3.33 21.85 -21.27
N PRO A 251 3.98 22.82 -20.61
CA PRO A 251 3.62 23.23 -19.25
C PRO A 251 2.20 23.77 -19.14
N GLN A 252 1.64 24.35 -20.21
CA GLN A 252 0.23 24.81 -20.23
C GLN A 252 -0.76 23.66 -19.99
N GLY A 253 -0.46 22.46 -20.49
CA GLY A 253 -1.26 21.25 -20.26
C GLY A 253 -1.18 20.74 -18.81
N ALA A 254 -0.24 21.23 -18.01
CA ALA A 254 -0.10 20.86 -16.60
C ALA A 254 -0.92 21.75 -15.65
N LEU A 255 -1.24 22.99 -16.04
CA LEU A 255 -1.76 24.02 -15.11
C LEU A 255 -3.05 23.62 -14.42
N SER A 256 -3.99 23.03 -15.17
CA SER A 256 -5.27 22.55 -14.60
C SER A 256 -5.05 21.51 -13.51
N ALA A 257 -4.12 20.58 -13.73
CA ALA A 257 -3.81 19.53 -12.77
C ALA A 257 -3.04 20.08 -11.56
N LEU A 258 -2.05 20.94 -11.78
CA LEU A 258 -1.27 21.59 -10.72
C LEU A 258 -2.16 22.41 -9.77
N ARG A 259 -3.08 23.22 -10.30
CA ARG A 259 -4.00 24.02 -9.48
C ARG A 259 -4.88 23.16 -8.58
N LYS A 260 -5.29 21.97 -9.03
CA LYS A 260 -6.06 21.01 -8.24
C LYS A 260 -5.23 20.32 -7.15
N LEU A 261 -3.91 20.33 -7.27
CA LEU A 261 -2.99 19.75 -6.27
C LEU A 261 -2.58 20.75 -5.19
N VAL A 262 -2.81 22.04 -5.38
CA VAL A 262 -2.52 23.06 -4.36
C VAL A 262 -3.28 22.72 -3.07
N GLY A 263 -2.56 22.72 -1.94
CA GLY A 263 -3.09 22.36 -0.64
C GLY A 263 -3.19 20.85 -0.37
N ASN A 264 -2.78 19.98 -1.31
CA ASN A 264 -2.66 18.55 -1.03
C ASN A 264 -1.42 18.23 -0.18
N ASP A 265 -1.58 17.38 0.83
CA ASP A 265 -0.51 17.02 1.78
C ASP A 265 0.69 16.31 1.14
N CYS A 266 0.50 15.62 0.01
CA CYS A 266 1.57 14.83 -0.64
C CYS A 266 2.28 15.62 -1.74
N PHE A 267 1.52 16.30 -2.60
CA PHE A 267 2.04 16.91 -3.83
C PHE A 267 1.91 18.43 -3.88
N GLY A 268 1.28 19.05 -2.87
CA GLY A 268 0.95 20.48 -2.89
C GLY A 268 2.17 21.39 -2.97
N ALA A 269 3.22 21.11 -2.20
CA ALA A 269 4.45 21.90 -2.23
C ALA A 269 5.14 21.87 -3.61
N TRP A 270 5.22 20.68 -4.22
CA TRP A 270 5.72 20.52 -5.59
C TRP A 270 4.85 21.25 -6.60
N ALA A 271 3.53 21.15 -6.47
CA ALA A 271 2.59 21.82 -7.38
C ALA A 271 2.72 23.34 -7.34
N VAL A 272 2.85 23.93 -6.14
CA VAL A 272 3.08 25.38 -5.96
C VAL A 272 4.39 25.80 -6.65
N SER A 273 5.48 25.08 -6.39
CA SER A 273 6.78 25.38 -7.01
C SER A 273 6.72 25.35 -8.54
N LYS A 274 5.96 24.41 -9.13
CA LYS A 274 5.81 24.32 -10.59
C LYS A 274 4.88 25.38 -11.17
N LEU A 275 3.84 25.80 -10.45
CA LEU A 275 3.01 26.94 -10.88
C LEU A 275 3.83 28.23 -10.89
N GLU A 276 4.67 28.47 -9.88
CA GLU A 276 5.55 29.64 -9.84
C GLU A 276 6.57 29.68 -10.99
N GLU A 277 7.00 28.52 -11.48
CA GLU A 277 7.93 28.38 -12.61
C GLU A 277 7.27 28.68 -13.96
N TYR A 278 6.02 28.25 -14.16
CA TYR A 278 5.37 28.22 -15.49
C TYR A 278 4.20 29.20 -15.67
N GLU A 279 3.73 29.88 -14.62
CA GLU A 279 2.72 30.95 -14.72
C GLU A 279 3.34 32.37 -14.82
N ARG A 280 4.67 32.50 -14.77
CA ARG A 280 5.39 33.76 -15.02
C ARG A 280 5.62 33.98 -16.51
#